data_AF-A0A7W0LC10-F1
#
_entry.id   AF-A0A7W0LC10-F1
#
_cell.length_a   1.000
_cell.length_b   1.000
_cell.length_c   1.000
_cell.angle_alpha   90.00
_cell.angle_beta   90.00
_cell.angle_gamma   90.00
#
_symmetry.space_group_name_H-M   'P 1'
#
loop_
_entity.id
_entity.type
_entity.pdbx_description
1 polymer ?
#
loop_
_entity_poly.entity_id
_entity_poly.type
_entity_poly.pdbx_seq_one_letter_code
_entity_poly.pdbx_strand_id
1 'polypeptide(L)'
;MLFRALALLAAIVAFAPTASADARSDSKAQVEFGIKVAQNGLWKEATYRWEKAVQLDPTYAQAWNNLAIGYEHDGRFEDAEKAYQRALKLDPKSLAIRQNYDLFKEINDRTKRRRDR
;
A
#
# COMPACT_ATOMS: atom_id res chain seq x y z
N MET A 1 -9.94 -40.52 40.99
CA MET A 1 -8.67 -40.85 40.30
C MET A 1 -8.75 -40.26 38.90
N LEU A 2 -8.42 -38.97 38.71
CA LEU A 2 -7.26 -38.49 37.95
C LEU A 2 -6.81 -39.39 36.78
N PHE A 3 -6.97 -38.91 35.53
CA PHE A 3 -5.89 -38.87 34.54
C PHE A 3 -6.13 -37.72 33.54
N ARG A 4 -5.19 -36.77 33.49
CA ARG A 4 -5.05 -35.73 32.46
C ARG A 4 -4.24 -36.31 31.29
N ALA A 5 -4.61 -35.96 30.05
CA ALA A 5 -3.70 -35.91 28.89
C ALA A 5 -4.35 -35.01 27.81
N LEU A 6 -3.99 -33.74 27.75
CA LEU A 6 -2.99 -33.13 26.86
C LEU A 6 -3.23 -33.30 25.35
N ALA A 7 -3.63 -32.18 24.75
CA ALA A 7 -3.22 -31.61 23.46
C ALA A 7 -3.10 -32.51 22.21
N LEU A 8 -3.86 -32.16 21.19
CA LEU A 8 -3.39 -32.20 19.80
C LEU A 8 -3.70 -30.85 19.14
N LEU A 9 -2.68 -30.01 19.11
CA LEU A 9 -2.55 -28.84 18.27
C LEU A 9 -2.74 -29.31 16.81
N ALA A 10 -3.83 -28.90 16.15
CA ALA A 10 -3.92 -29.03 14.71
C ALA A 10 -2.93 -28.03 14.11
N ALA A 11 -1.88 -28.57 13.48
CA ALA A 11 -0.80 -27.82 12.87
C ALA A 11 -1.32 -26.82 11.85
N ILE A 12 -1.08 -25.53 12.08
CA ILE A 12 -1.11 -24.52 11.02
C ILE A 12 0.13 -24.79 10.16
N VAL A 13 -0.05 -25.50 9.05
CA VAL A 13 0.97 -25.53 7.99
C VAL A 13 0.90 -24.19 7.28
N ALA A 14 1.53 -23.17 7.84
CA ALA A 14 1.87 -21.95 7.09
C ALA A 14 3.30 -22.10 6.56
N PHE A 15 3.48 -22.99 5.59
CA PHE A 15 4.68 -23.00 4.78
C PHE A 15 4.38 -22.23 3.49
N ALA A 16 4.75 -20.95 3.44
CA ALA A 16 4.86 -20.22 2.18
C ALA A 16 6.09 -19.31 2.16
N PRO A 17 7.34 -19.84 2.09
CA PRO A 17 8.51 -18.99 1.91
C PRO A 17 8.95 -18.81 0.45
N THR A 18 8.27 -19.40 -0.55
CA THR A 18 8.68 -19.25 -1.97
C THR A 18 7.81 -18.27 -2.76
N ALA A 19 6.49 -18.26 -2.54
CA ALA A 19 5.60 -17.34 -3.26
C ALA A 19 5.83 -15.85 -2.92
N SER A 20 6.33 -15.54 -1.72
CA SER A 20 6.46 -14.15 -1.25
C SER A 20 7.65 -13.40 -1.84
N ALA A 21 8.73 -14.08 -2.22
CA ALA A 21 9.91 -13.42 -2.79
C ALA A 21 9.63 -13.00 -4.24
N ASP A 22 9.09 -13.92 -5.04
CA ASP A 22 8.73 -13.68 -6.43
C ASP A 22 7.59 -12.64 -6.54
N ALA A 23 6.57 -12.75 -5.69
CA ALA A 23 5.48 -11.76 -5.63
C ALA A 23 5.98 -10.35 -5.29
N ARG A 24 6.96 -10.22 -4.38
CA ARG A 24 7.55 -8.93 -4.03
C ARG A 24 8.40 -8.35 -5.15
N SER A 25 9.18 -9.17 -5.85
CA SER A 25 9.94 -8.69 -7.02
C SER A 25 9.01 -8.20 -8.14
N ASP A 26 7.94 -8.93 -8.42
CA ASP A 26 6.97 -8.54 -9.46
C ASP A 26 6.20 -7.28 -9.07
N SER A 27 5.79 -7.18 -7.80
CA SER A 27 5.17 -5.97 -7.26
C SER A 27 6.10 -4.76 -7.38
N LYS A 28 7.39 -4.92 -7.03
CA LYS A 28 8.40 -3.88 -7.20
C LYS A 28 8.58 -3.46 -8.66
N ALA A 29 8.61 -4.41 -9.59
CA ALA A 29 8.71 -4.09 -11.02
C ALA A 29 7.50 -3.26 -11.50
N GLN A 30 6.28 -3.58 -11.05
CA GLN A 30 5.10 -2.76 -11.35
C GLN A 30 5.21 -1.35 -10.74
N VAL A 31 5.72 -1.22 -9.51
CA VAL A 31 5.97 0.11 -8.89
C VAL A 31 6.95 0.94 -9.69
N GLU A 32 8.09 0.37 -10.05
CA GLU A 32 9.14 1.06 -10.82
C GLU A 32 8.65 1.47 -12.20
N PHE A 33 7.89 0.61 -12.88
CA PHE A 33 7.25 0.96 -14.14
C PHE A 33 6.27 2.11 -13.96
N GLY A 34 5.39 2.03 -12.93
CA GLY A 34 4.42 3.07 -12.61
C GLY A 34 5.08 4.44 -12.37
N ILE A 35 6.21 4.47 -11.67
CA ILE A 35 7.01 5.71 -11.48
C ILE A 35 7.51 6.25 -12.82
N LYS A 36 8.10 5.41 -13.67
CA LYS A 36 8.62 5.83 -14.98
C LYS A 36 7.53 6.43 -15.87
N VAL A 37 6.34 5.84 -15.89
CA VAL A 37 5.24 6.36 -16.72
C VAL A 37 4.59 7.61 -16.12
N ALA A 38 4.51 7.72 -14.78
CA ALA A 38 4.09 8.95 -14.10
C ALA A 38 5.02 10.13 -14.42
N GLN A 39 6.34 9.90 -14.45
CA GLN A 39 7.33 10.90 -14.85
C GLN A 39 7.14 11.40 -16.29
N ASN A 40 6.51 10.58 -17.15
CA ASN A 40 6.13 10.95 -18.52
C ASN A 40 4.69 11.51 -18.60
N GLY A 41 4.04 11.81 -17.47
CA GLY A 41 2.68 12.35 -17.40
C GLY A 41 1.55 11.33 -17.61
N LEU A 42 1.87 10.04 -17.74
CA LEU A 42 0.90 8.96 -17.96
C LEU A 42 0.31 8.45 -16.65
N TRP A 43 -0.37 9.33 -15.92
CA TRP A 43 -0.85 9.06 -14.56
C TRP A 43 -1.88 7.94 -14.45
N LYS A 44 -2.77 7.78 -15.45
CA LYS A 44 -3.72 6.66 -15.47
C LYS A 44 -3.03 5.30 -15.53
N GLU A 45 -1.99 5.19 -16.35
CA GLU A 45 -1.18 3.97 -16.44
C GLU A 45 -0.38 3.76 -15.15
N ALA A 46 0.18 4.82 -14.56
CA ALA A 46 0.88 4.72 -13.28
C ALA A 46 -0.02 4.13 -12.19
N THR A 47 -1.24 4.66 -12.02
CA THR A 47 -2.21 4.16 -11.06
C THR A 47 -2.57 2.70 -11.33
N TYR A 48 -2.82 2.32 -12.59
CA TYR A 48 -3.08 0.92 -12.95
C TYR A 48 -1.93 -0.02 -12.55
N ARG A 49 -0.69 0.41 -12.76
CA ARG A 49 0.51 -0.36 -12.38
C ARG A 49 0.63 -0.50 -10.87
N TRP A 50 0.36 0.56 -10.12
CA TRP A 50 0.38 0.51 -8.67
C TRP A 50 -0.77 -0.33 -8.08
N GLU A 51 -1.94 -0.36 -8.72
CA GLU A 51 -3.03 -1.30 -8.39
C GLU A 51 -2.60 -2.76 -8.61
N LYS A 52 -1.89 -3.04 -9.71
CA LYS A 52 -1.29 -4.36 -9.94
C LYS A 52 -0.23 -4.71 -8.91
N ALA A 53 0.60 -3.75 -8.50
CA ALA A 53 1.62 -3.96 -7.49
C ALA A 53 1.01 -4.41 -6.14
N VAL A 54 -0.07 -3.77 -5.69
CA VAL A 54 -0.74 -4.16 -4.43
C VAL A 54 -1.52 -5.47 -4.55
N GLN A 55 -1.97 -5.85 -5.75
CA GLN A 55 -2.56 -7.17 -6.01
C GLN A 55 -1.52 -8.29 -5.92
N LEU A 56 -0.32 -8.05 -6.44
CA LEU A 56 0.80 -9.01 -6.43
C LEU A 56 1.36 -9.19 -5.02
N ASP A 57 1.67 -8.09 -4.33
CA ASP A 57 2.11 -8.12 -2.92
C ASP A 57 1.33 -7.09 -2.09
N PRO A 58 0.24 -7.51 -1.42
CA PRO A 58 -0.54 -6.62 -0.56
C PRO A 58 0.17 -6.23 0.75
N THR A 59 1.38 -6.75 0.99
CA THR A 59 2.23 -6.40 2.14
C THR A 59 3.38 -5.46 1.78
N TYR A 60 3.53 -5.09 0.51
CA TYR A 60 4.56 -4.15 0.08
C TYR A 60 4.15 -2.69 0.33
N ALA A 61 4.65 -2.09 1.42
CA ALA A 61 4.29 -0.74 1.84
C ALA A 61 4.49 0.33 0.75
N GLN A 62 5.57 0.23 -0.03
CA GLN A 62 5.88 1.19 -1.10
C GLN A 62 4.85 1.15 -2.24
N ALA A 63 4.27 0.00 -2.56
CA ALA A 63 3.20 -0.09 -3.56
C ALA A 63 1.96 0.68 -3.13
N TRP A 64 1.54 0.53 -1.86
CA TRP A 64 0.42 1.28 -1.29
C TRP A 64 0.68 2.79 -1.25
N ASN A 65 1.90 3.21 -0.91
CA ASN A 65 2.27 4.63 -0.96
C ASN A 65 2.16 5.21 -2.36
N ASN A 66 2.67 4.51 -3.39
CA ASN A 66 2.56 5.00 -4.76
C ASN A 66 1.11 4.99 -5.26
N LEU A 67 0.33 3.97 -4.92
CA LEU A 67 -1.09 3.93 -5.23
C LEU A 67 -1.84 5.12 -4.61
N ALA A 68 -1.50 5.51 -3.38
CA ALA A 68 -2.05 6.69 -2.73
C ALA A 68 -1.77 7.98 -3.52
N ILE A 69 -0.55 8.16 -4.00
CA ILE A 69 -0.17 9.28 -4.89
C ILE A 69 -0.97 9.26 -6.19
N GLY A 70 -1.19 8.08 -6.77
CA GLY A 70 -2.03 7.92 -7.96
C GLY A 70 -3.49 8.35 -7.72
N TYR A 71 -4.07 7.97 -6.59
CA TYR A 71 -5.42 8.41 -6.20
C TYR A 71 -5.48 9.90 -5.86
N GLU A 72 -4.45 10.46 -5.24
CA GLU A 72 -4.33 11.90 -5.01
C GLU A 72 -4.36 12.67 -6.34
N HIS A 73 -3.58 12.22 -7.33
CA HIS A 73 -3.55 12.83 -8.66
C HIS A 73 -4.91 12.75 -9.39
N ASP A 74 -5.68 11.68 -9.17
CA ASP A 74 -7.03 11.50 -9.73
C ASP A 74 -8.13 12.24 -8.92
N GLY A 75 -7.77 12.91 -7.82
CA GLY A 75 -8.72 13.60 -6.94
C GLY A 75 -9.56 12.66 -6.06
N ARG A 76 -9.21 11.37 -6.00
CA ARG A 76 -9.86 10.34 -5.17
C ARG A 76 -9.29 10.35 -3.76
N PHE A 77 -9.50 11.45 -3.03
CA PHE A 77 -8.83 11.71 -1.76
C PHE A 77 -9.17 10.70 -0.65
N GLU A 78 -10.39 10.17 -0.60
CA GLU A 78 -10.77 9.14 0.37
C GLU A 78 -10.02 7.83 0.15
N ASP A 79 -9.75 7.47 -1.11
CA ASP A 79 -9.00 6.27 -1.45
C ASP A 79 -7.49 6.45 -1.24
N ALA A 80 -6.97 7.65 -1.54
CA ALA A 80 -5.61 8.03 -1.23
C ALA A 80 -5.32 7.92 0.28
N GLU A 81 -6.23 8.42 1.13
CA GLU A 81 -6.09 8.33 2.58
C GLU A 81 -6.03 6.87 3.06
N LYS A 82 -6.94 6.01 2.60
CA LYS A 82 -6.93 4.58 2.95
C LYS A 82 -5.62 3.91 2.53
N ALA A 83 -5.10 4.23 1.34
CA ALA A 83 -3.86 3.66 0.83
C ALA A 83 -2.63 4.12 1.64
N TYR A 84 -2.53 5.40 2.01
CA TYR A 84 -1.47 5.90 2.90
C TYR A 84 -1.51 5.25 4.28
N GLN A 85 -2.71 5.15 4.88
CA GLN A 85 -2.88 4.47 6.18
C GLN A 85 -2.46 3.00 6.11
N ARG A 86 -2.79 2.31 5.00
CA ARG A 86 -2.35 0.93 4.77
C ARG A 86 -0.82 0.84 4.64
N ALA A 87 -0.20 1.76 3.91
CA ALA A 87 1.25 1.83 3.74
C ALA A 87 1.97 2.01 5.10
N LEU A 88 1.50 2.94 5.94
CA LEU A 88 2.05 3.17 7.29
C LEU A 88 1.78 2.01 8.26
N LYS A 89 0.67 1.28 8.09
CA LYS A 89 0.42 0.07 8.89
C LYS A 89 1.43 -1.04 8.57
N LEU A 90 1.87 -1.13 7.31
CA LEU A 90 2.86 -2.10 6.85
C LEU A 90 4.29 -1.69 7.19
N ASP A 91 4.61 -0.40 7.08
CA ASP A 91 5.89 0.16 7.49
C ASP A 91 5.71 1.46 8.32
N PRO A 92 5.51 1.34 9.64
CA PRO A 92 5.25 2.49 10.51
C PRO A 92 6.48 3.39 10.74
N LYS A 93 7.68 2.90 10.41
CA LYS A 93 8.94 3.61 10.60
C LYS A 93 9.39 4.35 9.33
N SER A 94 8.70 4.16 8.20
CA SER A 94 9.01 4.87 6.98
C SER A 94 8.76 6.37 7.10
N LEU A 95 9.85 7.14 7.14
CA LEU A 95 9.77 8.60 7.13
C LEU A 95 9.20 9.13 5.81
N ALA A 96 9.56 8.51 4.69
CA ALA A 96 9.09 8.92 3.37
C ALA A 96 7.57 8.77 3.24
N ILE A 97 7.00 7.63 3.67
CA ILE A 97 5.54 7.42 3.63
C ILE A 97 4.83 8.40 4.56
N ARG A 98 5.39 8.64 5.76
CA ARG A 98 4.85 9.60 6.72
C ARG A 98 4.82 11.02 6.14
N GLN A 99 5.92 11.46 5.53
CA GLN A 99 6.03 12.77 4.88
C GLN A 99 5.00 12.94 3.75
N ASN A 100 4.84 11.92 2.89
CA ASN A 100 3.84 11.97 1.83
C ASN A 100 2.41 12.07 2.39
N TYR A 101 2.07 11.27 3.41
CA TYR A 101 0.73 11.31 4.00
C TYR A 101 0.45 12.62 4.74
N ASP A 102 1.44 13.17 5.45
CA ASP A 102 1.30 14.47 6.12
C ASP A 102 1.08 15.61 5.12
N LEU A 103 1.82 15.61 4.00
CA LEU A 103 1.61 16.56 2.90
C LEU A 103 0.21 16.42 2.28
N PHE A 104 -0.23 15.19 2.00
CA PHE A 104 -1.56 14.91 1.48
C PHE A 104 -2.65 15.48 2.40
N LYS A 105 -2.57 15.24 3.71
CA LYS A 105 -3.57 15.75 4.67
C LYS A 105 -3.63 17.27 4.64
N GLU A 106 -2.49 17.94 4.61
CA GLU A 106 -2.43 19.40 4.54
C GLU A 106 -3.12 19.95 3.28
N ILE A 107 -2.85 19.35 2.12
CA ILE A 107 -3.47 19.74 0.85
C ILE A 107 -4.97 19.46 0.84
N ASN A 108 -5.39 18.28 1.32
CA ASN A 108 -6.79 17.88 1.38
C ASN A 108 -7.61 18.82 2.30
N ASP A 109 -7.08 19.13 3.48
CA ASP A 109 -7.73 20.05 4.43
C ASP A 109 -7.87 21.46 3.87
N ARG A 110 -6.85 21.97 3.17
CA ARG A 110 -6.91 23.27 2.48
C ARG A 110 -7.99 23.27 1.39
N THR A 111 -8.12 22.17 0.67
CA THR A 111 -9.09 22.02 -0.43
C THR A 111 -10.52 21.94 0.10
N LYS A 112 -10.77 21.16 1.16
CA LYS A 112 -12.08 21.08 1.84
C LYS A 112 -12.52 22.44 2.35
N ARG A 113 -11.65 23.15 3.09
CA ARG A 113 -11.93 24.51 3.59
C ARG A 113 -12.24 25.55 2.51
N ARG A 114 -11.77 25.35 1.27
CA ARG A 114 -12.10 26.24 0.13
C ARG A 114 -13.45 25.92 -0.49
N ARG A 115 -13.90 24.66 -0.44
CA ARG A 115 -15.22 24.24 -0.94
C ARG A 115 -16.35 24.66 -0.01
N ASP A 116 -16.08 24.78 1.28
CA ASP A 116 -17.08 25.10 2.30
C ASP A 116 -17.28 26.62 2.52
N ARG A 117 -16.65 27.49 1.71
CA ARG A 117 -16.80 28.95 1.74
C ARG A 117 -17.56 29.44 0.52
#